data_AF-A0A1M6PBX5-F1
#
_entry.id   AF-A0A1M6PBX5-F1
#
_cell.length_a   1.000
_cell.length_b   1.000
_cell.length_c   1.000
_cell.angle_alpha   90.00
_cell.angle_beta   90.00
_cell.angle_gamma   90.00
#
_symmetry.space_group_name_H-M   'P 1'
#
loop_
_entity.id
_entity.type
_entity.pdbx_description
1 polymer ?
#
loop_
_entity_poly.entity_id
_entity_poly.type
_entity_poly.pdbx_seq_one_letter_code
_entity_poly.pdbx_strand_id
1 'polypeptide(L)' 'MPKGPIEPNAAKALNEMKYEIAHELGIIDDMEKNRKTFNSGSNVLFAGHVGGQMTRRLIEMAEKELVNKNSQNSVKG' A
#
# COMPACT_ATOMS: atom_id res chain seq x y z
N MET A 1 14.25 21.41 2.22
CA MET A 1 13.55 20.13 2.47
C MET A 1 14.15 19.08 1.54
N PRO A 2 14.62 17.94 2.06
CA PRO A 2 15.06 16.84 1.21
C PRO A 2 13.87 16.37 0.35
N LYS A 3 14.07 16.21 -0.95
CA LYS A 3 13.02 15.75 -1.90
C LYS A 3 12.92 14.22 -1.99
N GLY A 4 13.51 13.51 -1.02
CA GLY A 4 13.57 12.05 -0.96
C GLY A 4 12.64 11.47 0.10
N PRO A 5 12.35 10.17 0.04
CA PRO A 5 11.67 9.45 1.12
C PRO A 5 12.35 9.74 2.45
N ILE A 6 11.56 10.02 3.49
CA ILE A 6 12.06 10.29 4.85
C ILE A 6 12.82 9.07 5.40
N GLU A 7 12.42 7.87 4.98
CA GLU A 7 13.12 6.63 5.26
C GLU A 7 13.54 5.98 3.91
N PRO A 8 14.83 5.59 3.73
CA PRO A 8 15.34 5.05 2.45
C PRO A 8 14.73 3.73 1.97
N ASN A 9 14.39 2.83 2.87
CA ASN A 9 13.72 1.54 2.65
C ASN A 9 12.20 1.64 2.47
N ALA A 10 11.56 2.76 2.81
CA ALA A 10 10.11 2.93 2.69
C ALA A 10 9.64 2.74 1.25
N ALA A 11 10.44 3.18 0.28
CA ALA A 11 10.16 2.95 -1.13
C ALA A 11 10.10 1.46 -1.48
N LYS A 12 11.00 0.65 -0.92
CA LYS A 12 11.02 -0.81 -1.13
C LYS A 12 9.80 -1.47 -0.48
N ALA A 13 9.52 -1.16 0.78
CA ALA A 13 8.37 -1.73 1.50
C ALA A 13 7.02 -1.36 0.85
N LEU A 14 6.87 -0.11 0.40
CA LEU A 14 5.69 0.32 -0.34
C LEU A 14 5.55 -0.39 -1.69
N ASN A 15 6.67 -0.69 -2.35
CA ASN A 15 6.67 -1.42 -3.61
C ASN A 15 6.24 -2.88 -3.40
N GLU A 16 6.70 -3.53 -2.33
CA GLU A 16 6.26 -4.88 -1.93
C GLU A 16 4.75 -4.89 -1.63
N MET A 17 4.26 -3.97 -0.80
CA MET A 17 2.83 -3.82 -0.50
C MET A 17 1.98 -3.60 -1.76
N LYS A 18 2.47 -2.78 -2.70
CA LYS A 18 1.80 -2.55 -3.98
C LYS A 18 1.62 -3.86 -4.76
N TYR A 19 2.65 -4.71 -4.82
CA TYR A 19 2.55 -6.00 -5.51
C TYR A 19 1.64 -6.99 -4.79
N GLU A 20 1.69 -7.05 -3.46
CA GLU A 20 0.78 -7.87 -2.66
C GLU A 20 -0.68 -7.50 -2.92
N ILE A 21 -1.01 -6.21 -2.83
CA ILE A 21 -2.38 -5.72 -3.08
C ILE A 21 -2.78 -5.96 -4.54
N ALA A 22 -1.88 -5.74 -5.50
CA ALA A 22 -2.18 -6.00 -6.91
C ALA A 22 -2.47 -7.48 -7.18
N HIS A 23 -1.76 -8.37 -6.48
CA HIS A 23 -2.02 -9.81 -6.52
C HIS A 23 -3.37 -10.16 -5.88
N GLU A 24 -3.68 -9.62 -4.70
CA GLU A 24 -4.96 -9.83 -4.02
C GLU A 24 -6.18 -9.33 -4.82
N LEU A 25 -6.01 -8.24 -5.58
CA LEU A 25 -7.04 -7.71 -6.46
C LEU A 25 -7.16 -8.45 -7.80
N GLY A 26 -6.32 -9.48 -8.04
CA GLY A 26 -6.33 -10.25 -9.30
C GLY A 26 -5.80 -9.47 -10.52
N ILE A 27 -5.20 -8.30 -10.31
CA ILE A 27 -4.74 -7.41 -11.39
C ILE A 27 -3.59 -8.05 -12.16
N ILE A 28 -2.70 -8.75 -11.47
CA ILE A 28 -1.55 -9.43 -12.09
C ILE A 28 -2.04 -10.52 -13.06
N ASP A 29 -3.01 -11.32 -12.63
CA ASP A 29 -3.62 -12.38 -13.43
C ASP A 29 -4.35 -11.82 -14.65
N ASP A 30 -5.10 -10.73 -14.47
CA ASP A 30 -5.79 -10.05 -15.56
C ASP A 30 -4.79 -9.44 -16.56
N MET A 31 -3.68 -8.87 -16.08
CA MET A 31 -2.62 -8.33 -16.94
C MET A 31 -1.93 -9.41 -17.76
N GLU A 32 -1.67 -10.58 -17.19
CA GLU A 32 -1.04 -11.69 -17.92
C GLU A 32 -2.00 -12.30 -18.95
N LYS A 33 -3.25 -12.55 -18.57
CA LYS A 33 -4.25 -13.22 -19.43
C LYS A 33 -4.78 -12.29 -20.53
N ASN A 34 -5.00 -11.01 -20.23
CA ASN A 34 -5.67 -10.05 -21.12
C ASN A 34 -4.73 -8.94 -21.62
N ARG A 35 -3.43 -9.26 -21.76
CA ARG A 35 -2.37 -8.31 -22.13
C ARG A 35 -2.63 -7.51 -23.42
N LYS A 36 -3.42 -8.05 -24.35
CA LYS A 36 -3.82 -7.40 -25.62
C LYS A 36 -5.06 -6.50 -25.51
N THR A 37 -5.87 -6.69 -24.46
CA THR A 37 -7.14 -5.98 -24.22
C THR A 37 -7.01 -4.96 -23.08
N PHE A 38 -5.86 -4.92 -22.43
CA PHE A 38 -5.54 -3.97 -21.37
C PHE A 38 -5.52 -2.55 -21.92
N ASN A 39 -6.65 -1.85 -21.79
CA ASN A 39 -6.77 -0.47 -22.20
C ASN A 39 -6.21 0.46 -21.10
N SER A 40 -5.81 1.67 -21.48
CA SER A 40 -5.27 2.66 -20.54
C SER A 40 -6.23 3.02 -19.40
N GLY A 41 -7.55 2.88 -19.61
CA GLY A 41 -8.57 3.14 -18.58
C GLY A 41 -8.58 2.08 -17.47
N SER A 42 -8.51 0.80 -17.84
CA SER A 42 -8.39 -0.32 -16.90
C SER A 42 -7.14 -0.17 -16.04
N ASN A 43 -6.00 0.16 -16.64
CA ASN A 43 -4.75 0.44 -15.92
C ASN A 43 -4.92 1.53 -14.85
N VAL A 44 -5.57 2.64 -15.18
CA VAL A 44 -5.78 3.77 -14.25
C VAL A 44 -6.72 3.37 -13.11
N LEU A 45 -7.80 2.64 -13.41
CA LEU A 45 -8.74 2.14 -12.39
C LEU A 45 -8.05 1.19 -11.41
N PHE A 46 -7.28 0.23 -11.92
CA PHE A 46 -6.51 -0.71 -11.10
C PHE A 46 -5.47 -0.01 -10.23
N ALA A 47 -4.73 0.95 -10.79
CA ALA A 47 -3.79 1.77 -10.03
C ALA A 47 -4.49 2.56 -8.90
N GLY A 48 -5.69 3.09 -9.15
CA GLY A 48 -6.51 3.77 -8.16
C GLY A 48 -6.95 2.83 -7.02
N HIS A 49 -7.41 1.62 -7.34
CA HIS A 49 -7.78 0.62 -6.34
C HIS A 49 -6.60 0.19 -5.48
N VAL A 50 -5.44 -0.09 -6.10
CA VAL A 50 -4.22 -0.45 -5.38
C VAL A 50 -3.79 0.68 -4.45
N GLY A 51 -3.70 1.92 -4.96
CA GLY A 51 -3.29 3.08 -4.15
C GLY A 51 -4.24 3.38 -2.98
N GLY A 52 -5.55 3.21 -3.20
CA GLY A 52 -6.56 3.36 -2.14
C GLY A 52 -6.40 2.31 -1.04
N GLN A 53 -6.17 1.05 -1.40
CA GLN A 53 -5.91 -0.04 -0.43
C GLN A 53 -4.59 0.16 0.32
N MET A 54 -3.54 0.62 -0.36
CA MET A 54 -2.26 0.95 0.29
C MET A 54 -2.46 2.02 1.37
N THR A 55 -3.19 3.09 1.04
CA THR A 55 -3.47 4.20 1.98
C THR A 55 -4.25 3.69 3.19
N ARG A 56 -5.26 2.84 2.97
CA ARG A 56 -6.05 2.24 4.04
C ARG A 56 -5.18 1.40 5.00
N ARG A 57 -4.33 0.50 4.46
CA ARG A 57 -3.43 -0.32 5.29
C ARG A 57 -2.44 0.52 6.08
N LEU A 58 -1.89 1.58 5.48
CA LEU A 58 -0.98 2.48 6.18
C LEU A 58 -1.66 3.18 7.35
N ILE A 59 -2.90 3.64 7.18
CA ILE A 59 -3.70 4.24 8.26
C ILE A 59 -3.98 3.20 9.35
N GLU A 60 -4.43 2.00 8.99
CA GLU A 60 -4.69 0.93 9.97
C GLU A 60 -3.44 0.54 10.77
N MET A 61 -2.26 0.51 10.14
CA MET A 61 -0.99 0.29 10.84
C MET A 61 -0.64 1.44 11.78
N ALA A 62 -0.82 2.69 11.34
CA ALA A 62 -0.58 3.86 12.17
C ALA A 62 -1.53 3.91 13.38
N GLU A 63 -2.81 3.59 13.19
CA GLU A 63 -3.79 3.49 14.28
C GLU A 63 -3.38 2.43 15.31
N LYS A 64 -2.96 1.23 14.86
CA LYS A 64 -2.45 0.17 15.74
C LYS A 64 -1.21 0.61 16.51
N GLU A 65 -0.26 1.28 15.85
CA GLU A 65 0.93 1.81 16.52
C GLU A 65 0.57 2.87 17.56
N LEU A 66 -0.39 3.75 17.29
CA LEU A 66 -0.85 4.76 18.23
C LEU A 66 -1.53 4.14 19.45
N VAL A 67 -2.41 3.15 19.25
CA VAL A 67 -3.03 2.41 20.35
C VAL A 67 -1.97 1.73 21.21
N ASN A 68 -1.00 1.04 20.59
CA ASN A 68 0.07 0.37 21.30
C ASN A 68 0.95 1.34 22.10
N LYS A 69 1.29 2.51 21.54
CA LYS A 69 2.03 3.57 22.27
C LYS A 69 1.25 4.06 23.48
N ASN A 70 -0.07 4.27 23.34
CA ASN A 70 -0.92 4.70 24.45
C ASN A 70 -1.00 3.62 25.54
N SER A 71 -1.17 2.34 25.18
CA SER A 71 -1.19 1.24 26.15
C SER A 71 0.15 1.08 26.90
N GLN A 72 1.28 1.29 26.25
CA GLN A 72 2.61 1.20 26.87
C GLN A 72 2.89 2.36 27.85
N ASN A 73 2.32 3.55 27.60
CA ASN A 73 2.43 4.67 28.53
C ASN A 73 1.58 4.48 29.79
N SER A 74 0.46 3.76 29.72
CA SER A 74 -0.40 3.46 30.89
C SER A 74 0.20 2.46 31.88
N VAL A 75 1.21 1.67 31.48
CA VAL A 75 1.87 0.67 32.34
C VAL A 75 3.09 1.25 33.07
N LYS A 76 3.60 2.40 32.62
CA LYS A 76 4.78 3.08 33.19
C LYS A 76 4.42 4.24 34.14
N GLY A 77 3.13 4.44 34.43
CA GLY A 77 2.62 5.45 35.36
C GLY A 77 2.32 4.87 36.74
#